data_AF-A0A1J5DLI7-F1
#
_entry.id   AF-A0A1J5DLI7-F1
#
_cell.length_a   1.000
_cell.length_b   1.000
_cell.length_c   1.000
_cell.angle_alpha   90.00
_cell.angle_beta   90.00
_cell.angle_gamma   90.00
#
_symmetry.space_group_name_H-M   'P 1'
#
loop_
_entity.id
_entity.type
_entity.pdbx_description
1 polymer ?
#
loop_
_entity_poly.entity_id
_entity_poly.type
_entity_poly.pdbx_seq_one_letter_code
_entity_poly.pdbx_strand_id
1 'polypeptide(L)'
;MNNRGMIIAGIIIFLCLITFPIWYNVVGGKAAYTPELKIVSKEKQCVESTKYMRSQHMQLLNDWRNSVVREDKRTYTALDGKKYDMSLSNTCLNCHSNKADFCDKCHNYLEVTPTCWNCHVVPEENKL
;
A
#
# COMPACT_ATOMS: atom_id res chain seq x y z
N MET A 1 -29.09 50.13 -6.86
CA MET A 1 -27.67 49.82 -6.55
C MET A 1 -27.43 48.35 -6.80
N ASN A 2 -26.69 47.99 -7.85
CA ASN A 2 -26.43 46.59 -8.20
C ASN A 2 -25.23 46.07 -7.40
N ASN A 3 -25.49 45.46 -6.24
CA ASN A 3 -24.46 44.82 -5.39
C ASN A 3 -23.84 43.56 -6.03
N ARG A 4 -24.27 43.20 -7.26
CA ARG A 4 -23.79 42.05 -8.03
C ARG A 4 -22.26 42.03 -8.17
N GLY A 5 -21.61 43.19 -8.37
CA GLY A 5 -20.16 43.28 -8.47
C GLY A 5 -19.43 42.94 -7.17
N MET A 6 -19.95 43.43 -6.03
CA MET A 6 -19.38 43.13 -4.70
C MET A 6 -19.58 41.67 -4.31
N ILE A 7 -20.72 41.09 -4.66
CA ILE A 7 -21.01 39.66 -4.42
C ILE A 7 -20.05 38.77 -5.23
N ILE A 8 -19.85 39.07 -6.52
CA ILE A 8 -18.92 38.32 -7.37
C ILE A 8 -17.48 38.42 -6.84
N ALA A 9 -17.03 39.61 -6.44
CA ALA A 9 -15.70 39.79 -5.88
C ALA A 9 -15.51 38.97 -4.59
N GLY A 10 -16.51 38.96 -3.70
CA GLY A 10 -16.48 38.15 -2.48
C GLY A 10 -16.41 36.65 -2.76
N ILE A 11 -17.17 36.16 -3.75
CA ILE A 11 -17.15 34.74 -4.14
C ILE A 11 -15.79 34.35 -4.71
N ILE A 12 -15.19 35.19 -5.56
CA ILE A 12 -13.86 34.91 -6.13
C ILE A 12 -12.82 34.81 -5.01
N ILE A 13 -12.81 35.78 -4.08
CA ILE A 13 -11.87 35.76 -2.94
C ILE A 13 -12.08 34.52 -2.08
N PHE A 14 -13.34 34.17 -1.78
CA PHE A 14 -13.66 32.97 -1.01
C PHE A 14 -13.18 31.68 -1.71
N LEU A 15 -13.41 31.55 -3.01
CA LEU A 15 -12.96 30.40 -3.80
C LEU A 15 -11.44 30.32 -3.87
N CYS A 16 -10.75 31.46 -4.02
CA CYS A 16 -9.29 31.49 -3.97
C CYS A 16 -8.77 31.03 -2.61
N LEU A 17 -9.36 31.51 -1.51
CA LEU A 17 -8.91 31.14 -0.16
C LEU A 17 -9.17 29.67 0.17
N ILE A 18 -10.32 29.12 -0.19
CA ILE A 18 -10.65 27.71 0.12
C ILE A 18 -9.87 26.73 -0.76
N THR A 19 -9.55 27.12 -2.00
CA THR A 19 -8.73 26.28 -2.90
C THR A 19 -7.23 26.54 -2.76
N PHE A 20 -6.82 27.60 -2.05
CA PHE A 20 -5.41 27.94 -1.85
C PHE A 20 -4.57 26.79 -1.29
N PRO A 21 -5.01 26.03 -0.24
CA PRO A 21 -4.24 24.90 0.25
C PRO A 21 -3.99 23.83 -0.82
N ILE A 22 -4.96 23.60 -1.72
CA ILE A 22 -4.83 22.62 -2.80
C ILE A 22 -3.75 23.07 -3.78
N TRP A 23 -3.84 24.31 -4.28
CA TRP A 23 -2.85 24.87 -5.19
C TRP A 23 -1.46 24.96 -4.56
N TYR A 24 -1.37 25.34 -3.29
CA TYR A 24 -0.11 25.41 -2.55
C TYR A 24 0.55 24.04 -2.42
N ASN A 25 -0.22 22.99 -2.13
CA ASN A 25 0.30 21.62 -2.03
C ASN A 25 0.66 21.01 -3.40
N VAL A 26 -0.10 21.30 -4.46
CA VAL A 26 0.16 20.84 -5.83
C VAL A 26 1.42 21.52 -6.40
N VAL A 27 1.53 22.84 -6.30
CA VAL A 27 2.69 23.61 -6.79
C VAL A 27 3.94 23.32 -5.96
N GLY A 28 3.79 23.08 -4.66
CA GLY A 28 4.88 22.71 -3.76
C GLY A 28 5.39 21.28 -3.90
N GLY A 29 4.84 20.46 -4.81
CA GLY A 29 5.27 19.08 -5.04
C GLY A 29 4.99 18.11 -3.88
N LYS A 30 4.21 18.53 -2.87
CA LYS A 30 3.89 17.74 -1.67
C LYS A 30 2.63 16.88 -1.82
N ALA A 31 2.01 16.89 -3.01
CA ALA A 31 0.74 16.23 -3.26
C ALA A 31 0.78 14.69 -3.19
N ALA A 32 1.96 14.06 -3.16
CA ALA A 32 2.10 12.61 -3.06
C ALA A 32 3.27 12.21 -2.16
N TYR A 33 3.09 12.30 -0.84
CA TYR A 33 3.98 11.63 0.09
C TYR A 33 3.80 10.11 -0.08
N THR A 34 4.78 9.43 -0.67
CA THR A 34 4.83 7.96 -0.66
C THR A 34 5.80 7.51 0.41
N PRO A 35 5.43 6.54 1.28
CA PRO A 35 6.34 6.07 2.31
C PRO A 35 7.59 5.46 1.66
N GLU A 36 8.76 5.80 2.19
CA GLU A 36 10.00 5.12 1.85
C GLU A 36 10.01 3.73 2.50
N LEU A 37 10.17 2.71 1.67
CA LEU A 37 10.19 1.31 2.11
C LEU A 37 11.63 0.81 2.15
N LYS A 38 12.00 0.16 3.24
CA LYS A 38 13.31 -0.50 3.33
C LYS A 38 13.22 -1.88 2.70
N ILE A 39 13.89 -2.07 1.57
CA ILE A 39 13.98 -3.38 0.90
C ILE A 39 15.24 -4.08 1.41
N VAL A 40 15.06 -5.18 2.15
CA VAL A 40 16.16 -5.98 2.70
C VAL A 40 16.55 -7.17 1.82
N SER A 41 15.68 -7.57 0.88
CA SER A 41 15.98 -8.65 -0.06
C SER A 41 16.96 -8.19 -1.14
N LYS A 42 17.85 -9.11 -1.53
CA LYS A 42 18.72 -8.97 -2.71
C LYS A 42 18.01 -9.35 -4.02
N GLU A 43 16.85 -9.98 -3.93
CA GLU A 43 16.06 -10.42 -5.07
C GLU A 43 15.36 -9.24 -5.77
N LYS A 44 15.35 -9.26 -7.11
CA LYS A 44 14.68 -8.23 -7.92
C LYS A 44 13.16 -8.40 -7.95
N GLN A 45 12.69 -9.63 -7.74
CA GLN A 45 11.28 -9.99 -7.73
C GLN A 45 11.09 -11.14 -6.75
N CYS A 46 10.12 -11.00 -5.85
CA CYS A 46 9.71 -12.05 -4.94
C CYS A 46 8.57 -12.85 -5.57
N VAL A 47 7.30 -12.54 -5.24
CA VAL A 47 6.15 -13.28 -5.80
C VAL A 47 5.78 -12.76 -7.20
N GLU A 48 5.54 -11.44 -7.30
CA GLU A 48 5.09 -10.76 -8.51
C GLU A 48 5.82 -9.42 -8.67
N SER A 49 5.67 -8.78 -9.82
CA SER A 49 6.25 -7.46 -10.07
C SER A 49 5.79 -6.41 -9.05
N THR A 50 6.64 -5.40 -8.78
CA THR A 50 6.30 -4.28 -7.89
C THR A 50 5.01 -3.58 -8.31
N LYS A 51 4.77 -3.43 -9.62
CA LYS A 51 3.53 -2.83 -10.15
C LYS A 51 2.32 -3.67 -9.75
N TYR A 52 2.38 -4.99 -9.95
CA TYR A 52 1.32 -5.91 -9.59
C TYR A 52 1.03 -5.86 -8.09
N MET A 53 2.06 -5.94 -7.24
CA MET A 53 1.89 -5.90 -5.79
C MET A 53 1.23 -4.60 -5.34
N ARG A 54 1.63 -3.44 -5.86
CA ARG A 54 0.98 -2.16 -5.49
C ARG A 54 -0.52 -2.12 -5.83
N SER A 55 -0.94 -2.73 -6.94
CA SER A 55 -2.34 -2.69 -7.37
C SER A 55 -3.20 -3.85 -6.88
N GLN A 56 -2.61 -5.01 -6.60
CA GLN A 56 -3.34 -6.28 -6.41
C GLN A 56 -2.96 -7.03 -5.14
N HIS A 57 -2.02 -6.52 -4.32
CA HIS A 57 -1.52 -7.21 -3.13
C HIS A 57 -2.62 -7.77 -2.22
N MET A 58 -3.63 -6.97 -1.87
CA MET A 58 -4.71 -7.45 -1.00
C MET A 58 -5.66 -8.45 -1.66
N GLN A 59 -5.86 -8.33 -2.98
CA GLN A 59 -6.66 -9.30 -3.72
C GLN A 59 -5.96 -10.66 -3.74
N LEU A 60 -4.67 -10.66 -4.08
CA LEU A 60 -3.82 -11.86 -4.03
C LEU A 60 -3.87 -12.53 -2.65
N LEU A 61 -3.70 -11.77 -1.57
CA LEU A 61 -3.74 -12.31 -0.21
C LEU A 61 -5.12 -12.87 0.18
N ASN A 62 -6.20 -12.23 -0.24
CA ASN A 62 -7.56 -12.72 0.02
C ASN A 62 -7.82 -14.04 -0.73
N ASP A 63 -7.37 -14.12 -1.98
CA ASP A 63 -7.49 -15.33 -2.79
C ASP A 63 -6.65 -16.45 -2.19
N TRP A 64 -5.40 -16.18 -1.81
CA TRP A 64 -4.54 -17.13 -1.11
C TRP A 64 -5.19 -17.65 0.18
N ARG A 65 -5.74 -16.76 1.00
CA ARG A 65 -6.45 -17.14 2.23
C ARG A 65 -7.61 -18.09 1.91
N ASN A 66 -8.44 -17.75 0.93
CA ASN A 66 -9.59 -18.58 0.57
C ASN A 66 -9.14 -19.93 0.00
N SER A 67 -8.13 -19.96 -0.88
CA SER A 67 -7.60 -21.21 -1.44
C SER A 67 -7.01 -22.12 -0.37
N VAL A 68 -6.25 -21.58 0.59
CA VAL A 68 -5.65 -22.39 1.67
C VAL A 68 -6.71 -22.86 2.66
N VAL A 69 -7.60 -21.98 3.11
CA VAL A 69 -8.55 -22.30 4.18
C VAL A 69 -9.76 -23.08 3.68
N ARG A 70 -10.25 -22.83 2.47
CA ARG A 70 -11.49 -23.42 1.95
C ARG A 70 -11.26 -24.54 0.94
N GLU A 71 -10.17 -24.49 0.19
CA GLU A 71 -9.92 -25.43 -0.90
C GLU A 71 -8.72 -26.36 -0.64
N ASP A 72 -8.01 -26.18 0.48
CA ASP A 72 -6.78 -26.88 0.83
C ASP A 72 -5.70 -26.82 -0.28
N LYS A 73 -5.72 -25.77 -1.09
CA LYS A 73 -4.68 -25.50 -2.08
C LYS A 73 -3.63 -24.61 -1.46
N ARG A 74 -2.36 -25.00 -1.56
CA ARG A 74 -1.22 -24.28 -0.94
C ARG A 74 -0.20 -23.74 -1.92
N THR A 75 -0.33 -24.03 -3.21
CA THR A 75 0.63 -23.59 -4.23
C THR A 75 0.02 -22.54 -5.14
N TYR A 76 0.69 -21.39 -5.25
CA TYR A 76 0.39 -20.33 -6.22
C TYR A 76 1.37 -20.38 -7.39
N THR A 77 0.90 -20.14 -8.61
CA THR A 77 1.75 -19.97 -9.80
C THR A 77 1.69 -18.51 -10.22
N ALA A 78 2.84 -17.83 -10.19
CA ALA A 78 2.97 -16.45 -10.62
C ALA A 78 2.89 -16.31 -12.14
N LEU A 79 2.76 -15.07 -12.62
CA LEU A 79 2.70 -14.73 -14.04
C LEU A 79 3.96 -15.14 -14.82
N ASP A 80 5.10 -15.25 -14.13
CA ASP A 80 6.36 -15.73 -14.69
C ASP A 80 6.49 -17.27 -14.68
N GLY A 81 5.46 -17.98 -14.23
CA GLY A 81 5.40 -19.43 -14.12
C GLY A 81 6.07 -20.01 -12.88
N LYS A 82 6.70 -19.19 -12.02
CA LYS A 82 7.28 -19.67 -10.77
C LYS A 82 6.19 -20.06 -9.77
N LYS A 83 6.48 -21.08 -8.98
CA LYS A 83 5.58 -21.57 -7.94
C LYS A 83 6.02 -21.08 -6.58
N TYR A 84 5.05 -20.67 -5.77
CA TYR A 84 5.24 -20.19 -4.41
C TYR A 84 4.29 -20.91 -3.46
N ASP A 85 4.77 -21.15 -2.24
CA ASP A 85 3.88 -21.54 -1.13
C ASP A 85 2.99 -20.35 -0.75
N MET A 86 1.70 -20.58 -0.57
CA MET A 86 0.73 -19.56 -0.18
C MET A 86 0.81 -19.30 1.33
N SER A 87 1.96 -18.77 1.74
CA SER A 87 2.33 -18.55 3.14
C SER A 87 2.94 -17.18 3.35
N LEU A 88 2.36 -16.41 4.28
CA LEU A 88 2.91 -15.11 4.67
C LEU A 88 4.32 -15.24 5.24
N SER A 89 4.52 -16.18 6.17
CA SER A 89 5.79 -16.34 6.87
C SER A 89 6.86 -17.01 6.00
N ASN A 90 6.49 -18.03 5.22
CA ASN A 90 7.46 -18.79 4.41
C ASN A 90 7.73 -18.19 3.02
N THR A 91 6.88 -17.29 2.53
CA THR A 91 7.07 -16.70 1.19
C THR A 91 7.30 -15.21 1.30
N CYS A 92 6.35 -14.45 1.85
CA CYS A 92 6.45 -13.00 1.88
C CYS A 92 7.54 -12.51 2.83
N LEU A 93 7.58 -13.00 4.07
CA LEU A 93 8.56 -12.58 5.08
C LEU A 93 9.95 -13.17 4.90
N ASN A 94 10.09 -14.21 4.07
CA ASN A 94 11.41 -14.66 3.62
C ASN A 94 12.09 -13.64 2.68
N CYS A 95 11.29 -12.82 1.98
CA CYS A 95 11.78 -11.69 1.18
C CYS A 95 11.74 -10.36 1.95
N HIS A 96 10.72 -10.15 2.77
CA HIS A 96 10.49 -8.90 3.51
C HIS A 96 10.53 -9.18 5.02
N SER A 97 11.70 -9.58 5.53
CA SER A 97 11.85 -9.97 6.94
C SER A 97 11.64 -8.81 7.92
N ASN A 98 11.69 -7.57 7.43
CA ASN A 98 11.52 -6.33 8.18
C ASN A 98 10.07 -5.81 8.11
N LYS A 99 9.14 -6.47 8.80
CA LYS A 99 7.72 -6.11 8.79
C LYS A 99 7.50 -4.65 9.18
N ALA A 100 8.17 -4.16 10.23
CA ALA A 100 8.01 -2.79 10.72
C ALA A 100 8.40 -1.72 9.69
N ASP A 101 9.45 -1.98 8.91
CA ASP A 101 10.02 -1.03 7.94
C ASP A 101 9.48 -1.21 6.51
N PHE A 102 8.66 -2.24 6.26
CA PHE A 102 8.10 -2.54 4.94
C PHE A 102 6.58 -2.65 4.97
N CYS A 103 6.04 -3.71 5.56
CA CYS A 103 4.59 -3.95 5.59
C CYS A 103 3.86 -2.83 6.34
N ASP A 104 4.33 -2.50 7.55
CA ASP A 104 3.64 -1.56 8.42
C ASP A 104 3.71 -0.12 7.89
N LYS A 105 4.76 0.26 7.15
CA LYS A 105 4.86 1.57 6.49
C LYS A 105 3.71 1.80 5.50
N CYS A 106 3.41 0.79 4.67
CA CYS A 106 2.28 0.87 3.73
C CYS A 106 0.94 0.86 4.45
N HIS A 107 0.75 -0.02 5.43
CA HIS A 107 -0.53 -0.13 6.14
C HIS A 107 -0.83 1.09 7.00
N ASN A 108 0.17 1.66 7.67
CA ASN A 108 0.05 2.91 8.41
C ASN A 108 -0.23 4.09 7.47
N TYR A 109 0.44 4.14 6.32
CA TYR A 109 0.19 5.18 5.32
C TYR A 109 -1.24 5.14 4.77
N LEU A 110 -1.80 3.94 4.59
CA LEU A 110 -3.18 3.75 4.15
C LEU A 110 -4.20 3.75 5.30
N GLU A 111 -3.75 3.95 6.55
CA GLU A 111 -4.57 3.90 7.76
C GLU A 111 -5.40 2.60 7.89
N VAL A 112 -4.84 1.48 7.45
CA VAL A 112 -5.49 0.16 7.55
C VAL A 112 -4.81 -0.69 8.61
N THR A 113 -5.60 -1.43 9.38
CA THR A 113 -5.11 -2.41 10.35
C THR A 113 -5.40 -3.81 9.84
N PRO A 114 -4.40 -4.53 9.27
CA PRO A 114 -4.63 -5.87 8.73
C PRO A 114 -4.96 -6.87 9.85
N THR A 115 -6.01 -7.65 9.67
CA THR A 115 -6.42 -8.70 10.61
C THR A 115 -5.69 -10.01 10.38
N CYS A 116 -4.79 -10.10 9.39
CA CYS A 116 -4.06 -11.31 9.04
C CYS A 116 -3.28 -11.86 10.25
N TRP A 117 -2.74 -10.97 11.07
CA TRP A 117 -1.93 -11.31 12.25
C TRP A 117 -2.74 -11.85 13.43
N ASN A 118 -4.08 -11.82 13.35
CA ASN A 118 -4.91 -12.48 14.36
C ASN A 118 -4.76 -14.01 14.30
N CYS A 119 -4.35 -14.54 13.13
CA CYS A 119 -4.11 -15.97 12.93
C CYS A 119 -2.65 -16.27 12.54
N HIS A 120 -1.96 -15.34 11.88
CA HIS A 120 -0.58 -15.53 11.43
C HIS A 120 0.44 -15.06 12.46
N VAL A 121 1.42 -15.91 12.74
CA VAL A 121 2.57 -15.57 13.60
C VAL A 121 3.63 -14.85 12.77
N VAL A 122 4.05 -13.68 13.26
CA VAL A 122 5.18 -12.95 12.70
C VAL A 122 6.46 -13.62 13.22
N PRO A 123 7.31 -14.19 12.34
CA PRO A 123 8.64 -14.67 12.72
C PRO A 123 9.49 -13.52 13.25
N GLU A 124 10.50 -13.81 14.08
CA GLU A 124 11.44 -12.79 14.53
C GLU A 124 12.11 -12.07 13.34
N GLU A 125 12.20 -10.75 13.42
CA GLU A 125 12.81 -9.96 12.36
C GLU A 125 14.31 -10.26 12.28
N ASN A 126 14.70 -11.02 11.28
CA ASN A 126 16.11 -11.18 10.94
C ASN A 126 16.58 -9.90 10.25
N LYS A 127 17.36 -9.09 10.98
CA LYS A 127 18.16 -8.00 10.43
C LYS A 127 19.29 -8.62 9.61
N LEU A 128 19.00 -8.93 8.34
CA LEU A 128 20.01 -9.28 7.34
C LEU A 128 20.92 -8.08 7.03
#